data_AF-U9TVW5-F1
#
_entry.id   AF-U9TVW5-F1
#
_cell.length_a   1.000
_cell.length_b   1.000
_cell.length_c   1.000
_cell.angle_alpha   90.00
_cell.angle_beta   90.00
_cell.angle_gamma   90.00
#
_symmetry.space_group_name_H-M   'P 1'
#
loop_
_entity.id
_entity.type
_entity.pdbx_description
1 polymer ?
#
loop_
_entity_poly.entity_id
_entity_poly.type
_entity_poly.pdbx_seq_one_letter_code
_entity_poly.pdbx_strand_id
1 'polypeptide(L)'
;MSSQDDIICKSCNKICTDIQLKWCRPCAINNLKKNFTNWTSGNEKIDEFIQQMQLKIESFDNIIVEWIPYEQFNNVKKTKKDGFATAIWKDGLLKYNEEERTYKRILSNIEVFLKCLNNSQNVINEFSNEKYSIKVSEIDEFDIPKVYGISQNPDTNDYIIVLDNSYYCKECGEIYMERWSKWCRLCQINNLELNHSGNKKIDEFIQEMQLKIEIYDDIIVEWIPYNQFNNVKKIGKNGFTTVIWKNGPLEYNNNKEKFNYERKPNKKVTLKCLNNSQNVISNLLNEAKAYSIKGPEYDYDIPRIYGISQNPDTKDYIIILGGFCENCGEIFTNIYYQWCKPCDLIQNFANWTSGNEKIDEFIQEMQLKIENPEYRIVEWIPYDQFNIIKEICKDNFARMYLAIWKDGPLEYNYNEEKHKHERQPNKEVILKCLNNSQSVINDLLNEVKGYDDITEIYGISKNPNTNEYIIVLIGVNHVI
;
A
#
# COMPACT_ATOMS: atom_id res chain seq x y z
N MET A 1 22.95 -28.32 -19.38
CA MET A 1 23.90 -28.19 -20.51
C MET A 1 23.10 -27.83 -21.75
N SER A 2 23.00 -26.54 -22.10
CA SER A 2 22.43 -26.11 -23.38
C SER A 2 23.51 -26.24 -24.46
N SER A 3 23.21 -26.91 -25.55
CA SER A 3 24.11 -27.03 -26.71
C SER A 3 24.47 -25.65 -27.29
N GLN A 4 25.68 -25.50 -27.82
CA GLN A 4 26.17 -24.29 -28.52
C GLN A 4 25.22 -23.79 -29.64
N ASP A 5 24.33 -24.65 -30.14
CA ASP A 5 23.32 -24.35 -31.16
C ASP A 5 22.13 -23.50 -30.68
N ASP A 6 21.96 -23.29 -29.36
CA ASP A 6 20.80 -22.56 -28.83
C ASP A 6 20.98 -21.04 -28.74
N ILE A 7 22.21 -20.54 -28.89
CA ILE A 7 22.56 -19.12 -28.67
C ILE A 7 22.71 -18.35 -29.98
N ILE A 8 22.87 -19.05 -31.11
CA ILE A 8 23.14 -18.44 -32.42
C ILE A 8 21.84 -18.23 -33.22
N CYS A 9 21.66 -17.02 -33.75
CA CYS A 9 20.56 -16.68 -34.62
C CYS A 9 20.69 -17.38 -35.96
N LYS A 10 19.69 -18.20 -36.33
CA LYS A 10 19.65 -18.97 -37.58
C LYS A 10 19.71 -18.11 -38.86
N SER A 11 19.30 -16.85 -38.80
CA SER A 11 19.20 -15.98 -39.97
C SER A 11 20.49 -15.22 -40.29
N CYS A 12 21.32 -14.92 -39.27
CA CYS A 12 22.52 -14.11 -39.47
C CYS A 12 23.79 -14.68 -38.84
N ASN A 13 23.71 -15.87 -38.23
CA ASN A 13 24.81 -16.56 -37.54
C ASN A 13 25.52 -15.70 -36.48
N LYS A 14 24.83 -14.72 -35.89
CA LYS A 14 25.31 -13.93 -34.74
C LYS A 14 24.60 -14.39 -33.47
N ILE A 15 25.19 -14.10 -32.32
CA ILE A 15 24.56 -14.35 -31.01
C ILE A 15 23.22 -13.59 -30.94
N CYS A 16 22.16 -14.28 -30.51
CA CYS A 16 20.85 -13.68 -30.26
C CYS A 16 20.95 -12.62 -29.16
N THR A 17 20.19 -11.53 -29.32
CA THR A 17 20.12 -10.47 -28.31
C THR A 17 19.38 -10.94 -27.06
N ASP A 18 18.31 -11.72 -27.26
CA ASP A 18 17.68 -12.51 -26.21
C ASP A 18 17.94 -13.99 -26.48
N ILE A 19 18.66 -14.65 -25.57
CA ILE A 19 19.07 -16.05 -25.73
C ILE A 19 17.91 -17.00 -25.42
N GLN A 20 17.08 -16.67 -24.43
CA GLN A 20 15.96 -17.54 -24.01
C GLN A 20 14.91 -17.62 -25.12
N LEU A 21 14.53 -16.47 -25.68
CA LEU A 21 13.50 -16.37 -26.71
C LEU A 21 14.06 -16.40 -28.14
N LYS A 22 15.38 -16.59 -28.25
CA LYS A 22 16.13 -16.68 -29.51
C LYS A 22 15.84 -15.49 -30.43
N TRP A 23 15.60 -14.32 -29.83
CA TRP A 23 15.32 -13.08 -30.55
C TRP A 23 16.63 -12.37 -30.90
N CYS A 24 16.72 -11.90 -32.14
CA CYS A 24 17.94 -11.27 -32.68
C CYS A 24 17.63 -9.86 -33.15
N ARG A 25 18.08 -8.85 -32.39
CA ARG A 25 17.83 -7.43 -32.69
C ARG A 25 18.26 -7.03 -34.11
N PRO A 26 19.47 -7.37 -34.60
CA PRO A 26 19.85 -7.05 -35.98
C PRO A 26 18.90 -7.65 -37.02
N CYS A 27 18.43 -8.88 -36.81
CA CYS A 27 17.48 -9.53 -37.72
C CYS A 27 16.09 -8.88 -37.64
N ALA A 28 15.62 -8.56 -36.43
CA ALA A 28 14.38 -7.83 -36.23
C ALA A 28 14.41 -6.48 -36.96
N ILE A 29 15.45 -5.66 -36.75
CA ILE A 29 15.64 -4.37 -37.43
C ILE A 29 15.68 -4.54 -38.95
N ASN A 30 16.42 -5.53 -39.46
CA ASN A 30 16.50 -5.77 -40.91
C ASN A 30 15.15 -6.20 -41.49
N ASN A 31 14.35 -6.97 -40.76
CA ASN A 31 13.00 -7.35 -41.18
C ASN A 31 12.05 -6.14 -41.18
N LEU A 32 12.13 -5.27 -40.17
CA LEU A 32 11.36 -4.02 -40.14
C LEU A 32 11.72 -3.11 -41.32
N LYS A 33 13.02 -2.93 -41.61
CA LYS A 33 13.51 -2.15 -42.76
C LYS A 33 12.94 -2.62 -44.10
N LYS A 34 12.78 -3.93 -44.30
CA LYS A 34 12.17 -4.49 -45.52
C LYS A 34 10.70 -4.11 -45.67
N ASN A 35 10.02 -3.80 -44.58
CA ASN A 35 8.59 -3.48 -44.53
C ASN A 35 8.30 -1.98 -44.42
N PHE A 36 9.32 -1.10 -44.45
CA PHE A 36 9.11 0.36 -44.33
C PHE A 36 8.14 0.92 -45.38
N THR A 37 8.13 0.35 -46.59
CA THR A 37 7.21 0.76 -47.66
C THR A 37 5.74 0.41 -47.37
N ASN A 38 5.48 -0.50 -46.44
CA ASN A 38 4.13 -0.94 -46.09
C ASN A 38 3.47 -0.07 -45.02
N TRP A 39 4.25 0.77 -44.32
CA TRP A 39 3.80 1.66 -43.25
C TRP A 39 3.94 3.14 -43.63
N THR A 40 3.66 3.48 -44.89
CA THR A 40 3.72 4.88 -45.35
C THR A 40 2.39 5.59 -45.09
N SER A 41 2.51 6.79 -44.54
CA SER A 41 1.42 7.75 -44.35
C SER A 41 1.22 8.67 -45.56
N GLY A 42 2.14 8.64 -46.53
CA GLY A 42 2.24 9.65 -47.58
C GLY A 42 2.85 10.98 -47.10
N ASN A 43 3.21 11.11 -45.82
CA ASN A 43 3.92 12.24 -45.26
C ASN A 43 5.34 11.83 -44.86
N GLU A 44 6.33 12.34 -45.59
CA GLU A 44 7.76 12.01 -45.40
C GLU A 44 8.22 12.17 -43.95
N LYS A 45 7.80 13.25 -43.26
CA LYS A 45 8.21 13.51 -41.87
C LYS A 45 7.65 12.47 -40.89
N ILE A 46 6.42 12.03 -41.10
CA ILE A 46 5.79 11.01 -40.25
C ILE A 46 6.40 9.64 -40.52
N ASP A 47 6.67 9.33 -41.79
CA ASP A 47 7.28 8.07 -42.20
C ASP A 47 8.70 7.95 -41.63
N GLU A 48 9.51 9.01 -41.74
CA GLU A 48 10.82 9.09 -41.11
C GLU A 48 10.73 8.91 -39.59
N PHE A 49 9.77 9.56 -38.94
CA PHE A 49 9.58 9.44 -37.50
C PHE A 49 9.22 8.00 -37.07
N ILE A 50 8.28 7.35 -37.75
CA ILE A 50 7.90 5.96 -37.49
C ILE A 50 9.11 5.04 -37.64
N GLN A 51 9.90 5.21 -38.71
CA GLN A 51 11.12 4.44 -38.93
C GLN A 51 12.13 4.65 -37.80
N GLN A 52 12.35 5.89 -37.35
CA GLN A 52 13.22 6.17 -36.21
C GLN A 52 12.75 5.43 -34.94
N MET A 53 11.45 5.42 -34.65
CA MET A 53 10.90 4.69 -33.51
C MET A 53 11.09 3.18 -33.63
N GLN A 54 10.88 2.61 -34.82
CA GLN A 54 11.09 1.19 -35.08
C GLN A 54 12.56 0.75 -34.94
N LEU A 55 13.52 1.65 -35.17
CA LEU A 55 14.95 1.37 -34.99
C LEU A 55 15.40 1.42 -33.52
N LYS A 56 14.60 2.03 -32.64
CA LYS A 56 14.88 2.13 -31.19
C LYS A 56 14.56 0.84 -30.41
N ILE A 57 13.98 -0.18 -31.03
CA ILE A 57 13.67 -1.42 -30.31
C ILE A 57 14.95 -2.11 -29.79
N GLU A 58 14.90 -2.54 -28.54
CA GLU A 58 16.00 -3.18 -27.81
C GLU A 58 15.66 -4.60 -27.38
N SER A 59 14.37 -4.93 -27.31
CA SER A 59 13.84 -6.22 -26.84
C SER A 59 12.67 -6.71 -27.70
N PHE A 60 12.38 -8.01 -27.62
CA PHE A 60 11.31 -8.70 -28.35
C PHE A 60 9.90 -8.25 -27.94
N ASP A 61 9.76 -7.72 -26.73
CA ASP A 61 8.51 -7.26 -26.14
C ASP A 61 8.22 -5.78 -26.47
N ASN A 62 9.16 -5.04 -27.05
CA ASN A 62 8.94 -3.64 -27.41
C ASN A 62 7.83 -3.48 -28.45
N ILE A 63 7.04 -2.42 -28.29
CA ILE A 63 5.97 -2.07 -29.21
C ILE A 63 6.58 -1.54 -30.51
N ILE A 64 6.15 -2.12 -31.62
CA ILE A 64 6.47 -1.64 -32.96
C ILE A 64 5.48 -0.54 -33.31
N VAL A 65 5.91 0.73 -33.21
CA VAL A 65 5.13 1.88 -33.67
C VAL A 65 4.97 1.77 -35.18
N GLU A 66 3.74 1.89 -35.68
CA GLU A 66 3.45 1.79 -37.11
C GLU A 66 2.44 2.84 -37.59
N TRP A 67 2.33 2.98 -38.91
CA TRP A 67 1.20 3.66 -39.52
C TRP A 67 -0.02 2.75 -39.51
N ILE A 68 -1.13 3.26 -38.98
CA ILE A 68 -2.39 2.54 -38.85
C ILE A 68 -3.42 3.22 -39.75
N PRO A 69 -3.84 2.60 -40.86
CA PRO A 69 -4.89 3.15 -41.72
C PRO A 69 -6.19 3.39 -40.95
N TYR A 70 -6.88 4.51 -41.19
CA TYR A 70 -8.01 4.92 -40.35
C TYR A 70 -9.18 3.95 -40.39
N GLU A 71 -9.39 3.26 -41.51
CA GLU A 71 -10.42 2.23 -41.72
C GLU A 71 -10.26 0.99 -40.81
N GLN A 72 -9.12 0.88 -40.13
CA GLN A 72 -8.85 -0.15 -39.12
C GLN A 72 -9.58 0.13 -37.81
N PHE A 73 -10.12 1.33 -37.60
CA PHE A 73 -10.86 1.69 -36.38
C PHE A 73 -12.36 1.49 -36.56
N ASN A 74 -12.95 0.66 -35.69
CA ASN A 74 -14.39 0.53 -35.51
C ASN A 74 -14.84 1.23 -34.23
N ASN A 75 -16.14 1.55 -34.14
CA ASN A 75 -16.79 2.04 -32.92
C ASN A 75 -16.06 3.26 -32.30
N VAL A 76 -15.64 4.22 -33.13
CA VAL A 76 -15.01 5.45 -32.66
C VAL A 76 -16.02 6.26 -31.83
N LYS A 77 -15.73 6.47 -30.54
CA LYS A 77 -16.57 7.22 -29.59
C LYS A 77 -15.75 8.36 -29.01
N LYS A 78 -16.24 9.59 -29.13
CA LYS A 78 -15.61 10.76 -28.50
C LYS A 78 -15.74 10.68 -26.97
N THR A 79 -14.69 11.11 -26.27
CA THR A 79 -14.73 11.30 -24.81
C THR A 79 -15.29 12.68 -24.46
N LYS A 80 -15.50 12.97 -23.16
CA LYS A 80 -15.88 14.33 -22.72
C LYS A 80 -14.78 15.37 -22.94
N LYS A 81 -13.53 14.94 -23.18
CA LYS A 81 -12.39 15.81 -23.44
C LYS A 81 -12.20 15.99 -24.94
N ASP A 82 -12.14 17.25 -25.36
CA ASP A 82 -11.94 17.62 -26.76
C ASP A 82 -10.63 17.05 -27.30
N GLY A 83 -10.67 16.53 -28.52
CA GLY A 83 -9.53 15.90 -29.19
C GLY A 83 -9.23 14.46 -28.77
N PHE A 84 -10.09 13.82 -27.97
CA PHE A 84 -9.89 12.43 -27.54
C PHE A 84 -11.09 11.52 -27.86
N ALA A 85 -10.78 10.28 -28.27
CA ALA A 85 -11.77 9.25 -28.56
C ALA A 85 -11.27 7.84 -28.17
N THR A 86 -12.19 6.89 -27.99
CA THR A 86 -11.89 5.45 -27.90
C THR A 86 -12.31 4.75 -29.18
N ALA A 87 -11.58 3.71 -29.61
CA ALA A 87 -11.94 2.90 -30.77
C ALA A 87 -11.52 1.44 -30.60
N ILE A 88 -12.03 0.56 -31.47
CA ILE A 88 -11.58 -0.82 -31.61
C ILE A 88 -10.67 -0.90 -32.83
N TRP A 89 -9.40 -1.25 -32.63
CA TRP A 89 -8.44 -1.49 -33.71
C TRP A 89 -8.50 -2.96 -34.15
N LYS A 90 -8.98 -3.22 -35.38
CA LYS A 90 -9.24 -4.56 -35.92
C LYS A 90 -7.98 -5.43 -36.00
N ASP A 91 -6.94 -4.91 -36.64
CA ASP A 91 -5.69 -5.64 -36.85
C ASP A 91 -4.91 -5.88 -35.55
N GLY A 92 -4.93 -4.90 -34.64
CA GLY A 92 -4.22 -4.92 -33.36
C GLY A 92 -2.70 -5.04 -33.48
N LEU A 93 -2.01 -5.29 -32.35
CA LEU A 93 -0.56 -5.15 -32.25
C LEU A 93 0.23 -6.25 -32.99
N LEU A 94 1.32 -5.82 -33.62
CA LEU A 94 2.36 -6.70 -34.14
C LEU A 94 3.28 -7.14 -32.99
N LYS A 95 3.29 -8.44 -32.66
CA LYS A 95 4.09 -9.03 -31.57
C LYS A 95 5.06 -10.09 -32.08
N TYR A 96 6.19 -10.24 -31.41
CA TYR A 96 7.14 -11.32 -31.71
C TYR A 96 6.52 -12.67 -31.32
N ASN A 97 6.49 -13.59 -32.26
CA ASN A 97 6.09 -14.98 -32.05
C ASN A 97 7.37 -15.83 -31.91
N GLU A 98 7.52 -16.48 -30.76
CA GLU A 98 8.71 -17.26 -30.40
C GLU A 98 8.87 -18.52 -31.25
N GLU A 99 7.75 -19.20 -31.54
CA GLU A 99 7.74 -20.47 -32.29
C GLU A 99 8.25 -20.25 -33.72
N GLU A 100 7.72 -19.21 -34.37
CA GLU A 100 8.03 -18.90 -35.76
C GLU A 100 9.18 -17.90 -35.92
N ARG A 101 9.66 -17.32 -34.81
CA ARG A 101 10.73 -16.31 -34.75
C ARG A 101 10.49 -15.11 -35.67
N THR A 102 9.23 -14.71 -35.80
CA THR A 102 8.79 -13.61 -36.66
C THR A 102 7.73 -12.77 -35.96
N TYR A 103 7.51 -11.56 -36.45
CA TYR A 103 6.46 -10.69 -35.94
C TYR A 103 5.12 -11.03 -36.59
N LYS A 104 4.06 -11.18 -35.78
CA LYS A 104 2.70 -11.48 -36.22
C LYS A 104 1.66 -10.66 -35.46
N ARG A 105 0.52 -10.42 -36.09
CA ARG A 105 -0.65 -9.87 -35.42
C ARG A 105 -1.37 -11.00 -34.67
N ILE A 106 -1.17 -11.05 -33.36
CA ILE A 106 -1.70 -12.12 -32.50
C ILE A 106 -3.03 -11.69 -31.84
N LEU A 107 -3.17 -10.40 -31.54
CA LEU A 107 -4.35 -9.83 -30.89
C LEU A 107 -5.11 -9.00 -31.93
N SER A 108 -6.35 -9.41 -32.24
CA SER A 108 -7.27 -8.62 -33.07
C SER A 108 -8.32 -7.94 -32.20
N ASN A 109 -8.91 -6.85 -32.71
CA ASN A 109 -9.98 -6.10 -32.06
C ASN A 109 -9.59 -5.57 -30.66
N ILE A 110 -8.42 -4.94 -30.55
CA ILE A 110 -7.98 -4.34 -29.30
C ILE A 110 -8.59 -2.94 -29.12
N GLU A 111 -8.98 -2.60 -27.89
CA GLU A 111 -9.47 -1.27 -27.56
C GLU A 111 -8.29 -0.29 -27.44
N VAL A 112 -8.37 0.83 -28.16
CA VAL A 112 -7.33 1.86 -28.22
C VAL A 112 -7.89 3.23 -27.86
N PHE A 113 -7.01 4.08 -27.35
CA PHE A 113 -7.30 5.48 -27.09
C PHE A 113 -6.68 6.33 -28.21
N LEU A 114 -7.44 7.28 -28.74
CA LEU A 114 -7.08 8.11 -29.88
C LEU A 114 -6.94 9.55 -29.40
N LYS A 115 -5.77 10.14 -29.64
CA LYS A 115 -5.51 11.57 -29.41
C LYS A 115 -5.36 12.28 -30.75
N CYS A 116 -6.33 13.10 -31.10
CA CYS A 116 -6.35 13.92 -32.32
C CYS A 116 -5.47 15.16 -32.14
N LEU A 117 -4.63 15.44 -33.14
CA LEU A 117 -3.71 16.57 -33.17
C LEU A 117 -3.80 17.26 -34.53
N ASN A 118 -3.91 18.59 -34.50
CA ASN A 118 -3.91 19.39 -35.71
C ASN A 118 -2.48 19.41 -36.27
N ASN A 119 -2.27 19.01 -37.53
CA ASN A 119 -0.99 19.05 -38.25
C ASN A 119 0.12 18.09 -37.73
N SER A 120 1.03 17.67 -38.61
CA SER A 120 2.07 16.66 -38.36
C SER A 120 3.15 17.13 -37.38
N GLN A 121 3.47 18.42 -37.35
CA GLN A 121 4.50 18.95 -36.44
C GLN A 121 4.10 18.78 -34.96
N ASN A 122 2.79 18.86 -34.67
CA ASN A 122 2.28 18.67 -33.31
C ASN A 122 2.41 17.22 -32.86
N VAL A 123 2.30 16.26 -33.80
CA VAL A 123 2.56 14.85 -33.53
C VAL A 123 4.00 14.66 -33.07
N ILE A 124 4.98 15.09 -33.88
CA ILE A 124 6.42 14.92 -33.60
C ILE A 124 6.82 15.59 -32.27
N ASN A 125 6.28 16.78 -32.00
CA ASN A 125 6.56 17.50 -30.76
C ASN A 125 6.02 16.75 -29.52
N GLU A 126 4.85 16.11 -29.60
CA GLU A 126 4.30 15.32 -28.49
C GLU A 126 5.16 14.09 -28.15
N PHE A 127 5.87 13.51 -29.12
CA PHE A 127 6.79 12.40 -28.90
C PHE A 127 8.16 12.83 -28.35
N SER A 128 8.59 14.07 -28.60
CA SER A 128 9.93 14.55 -28.23
C SER A 128 10.09 14.82 -26.72
N ASN A 129 8.99 14.86 -25.97
CA ASN A 129 8.99 15.15 -24.53
C ASN A 129 9.03 13.88 -23.65
N GLU A 130 9.40 12.71 -24.19
CA GLU A 130 9.45 11.42 -23.46
C GLU A 130 8.12 11.03 -22.76
N LYS A 131 7.03 11.66 -23.16
CA LYS A 131 5.68 11.47 -22.61
C LYS A 131 5.08 10.09 -22.91
N TYR A 132 5.71 9.34 -23.81
CA TYR A 132 5.19 8.08 -24.32
C TYR A 132 6.29 7.02 -24.35
N SER A 133 5.95 5.80 -23.92
CA SER A 133 6.88 4.67 -23.93
C SER A 133 6.51 3.68 -25.03
N ILE A 134 7.53 2.98 -25.52
CA ILE A 134 7.41 1.82 -26.42
C ILE A 134 7.87 0.52 -25.74
N LYS A 135 8.39 0.60 -24.50
CA LYS A 135 8.83 -0.56 -23.74
C LYS A 135 7.64 -1.22 -23.05
N VAL A 136 7.63 -2.55 -22.98
CA VAL A 136 6.55 -3.31 -22.33
C VAL A 136 6.90 -3.75 -20.91
N SER A 137 8.19 -3.76 -20.55
CA SER A 137 8.79 -4.27 -19.31
C SER A 137 7.91 -4.20 -18.06
N GLU A 138 7.91 -5.30 -17.31
CA GLU A 138 7.03 -5.56 -16.15
C GLU A 138 7.46 -4.88 -14.85
N ILE A 139 8.58 -4.15 -14.81
CA ILE A 139 9.16 -3.64 -13.56
C ILE A 139 9.79 -2.25 -13.87
N ASP A 140 9.22 -1.19 -13.29
CA ASP A 140 9.80 0.16 -13.06
C ASP A 140 9.51 1.35 -14.01
N GLU A 141 8.61 1.27 -14.99
CA GLU A 141 8.15 2.46 -15.77
C GLU A 141 6.61 2.53 -15.84
N PHE A 142 5.94 2.38 -14.69
CA PHE A 142 4.49 2.13 -14.61
C PHE A 142 3.57 3.27 -15.10
N ASP A 143 4.09 4.49 -15.28
CA ASP A 143 3.26 5.70 -15.47
C ASP A 143 3.34 6.35 -16.85
N ILE A 144 4.13 5.81 -17.78
CA ILE A 144 4.26 6.39 -19.12
C ILE A 144 3.28 5.72 -20.10
N PRO A 145 2.32 6.45 -20.70
CA PRO A 145 1.39 5.88 -21.66
C PRO A 145 2.09 5.25 -22.86
N LYS A 146 1.60 4.09 -23.29
CA LYS A 146 2.18 3.36 -24.41
C LYS A 146 1.61 3.82 -25.75
N VAL A 147 2.47 4.00 -26.76
CA VAL A 147 2.07 4.33 -28.14
C VAL A 147 2.12 3.10 -29.02
N TYR A 148 1.05 2.88 -29.77
CA TYR A 148 0.94 1.79 -30.74
C TYR A 148 1.20 2.25 -32.18
N GLY A 149 0.86 3.50 -32.51
CA GLY A 149 1.02 3.97 -33.87
C GLY A 149 0.51 5.38 -34.11
N ILE A 150 0.55 5.76 -35.38
CA ILE A 150 0.03 7.03 -35.88
C ILE A 150 -1.00 6.71 -36.96
N SER A 151 -2.06 7.51 -37.02
CA SER A 151 -3.07 7.48 -38.07
C SER A 151 -3.39 8.91 -38.52
N GLN A 152 -4.27 9.05 -39.50
CA GLN A 152 -4.82 10.33 -39.94
C GLN A 152 -6.30 10.17 -40.23
N ASN A 153 -7.09 11.11 -39.72
CA ASN A 153 -8.51 11.17 -40.04
C ASN A 153 -8.69 11.62 -41.50
N PRO A 154 -9.31 10.82 -42.38
CA PRO A 154 -9.49 11.16 -43.78
C PRO A 154 -10.42 12.37 -43.99
N ASP A 155 -11.33 12.64 -43.06
CA ASP A 155 -12.31 13.73 -43.18
C ASP A 155 -11.73 15.08 -42.77
N THR A 156 -10.91 15.10 -41.72
CA THR A 156 -10.34 16.35 -41.16
C THR A 156 -8.89 16.59 -41.53
N ASN A 157 -8.19 15.56 -42.04
CA ASN A 157 -6.74 15.51 -42.22
C ASN A 157 -5.93 15.65 -40.91
N ASP A 158 -6.58 15.62 -39.76
CA ASP A 158 -5.89 15.64 -38.46
C ASP A 158 -5.17 14.33 -38.22
N TYR A 159 -3.96 14.43 -37.64
CA TYR A 159 -3.22 13.25 -37.25
C TYR A 159 -3.73 12.71 -35.91
N ILE A 160 -3.58 11.41 -35.72
CA ILE A 160 -4.05 10.71 -34.54
C ILE A 160 -2.90 9.90 -33.96
N ILE A 161 -2.59 10.12 -32.69
CA ILE A 161 -1.73 9.20 -31.93
C ILE A 161 -2.61 8.09 -31.37
N VAL A 162 -2.22 6.85 -31.64
CA VAL A 162 -2.92 5.64 -31.20
C VAL A 162 -2.22 5.11 -29.95
N LEU A 163 -2.95 5.04 -28.85
CA LEU A 163 -2.44 4.82 -27.51
C LEU A 163 -3.09 3.60 -26.86
N ASP A 164 -2.37 3.00 -25.92
CA ASP A 164 -2.92 1.98 -25.03
C ASP A 164 -4.06 2.58 -24.18
N ASN A 165 -5.25 1.98 -24.27
CA ASN A 165 -6.44 2.45 -23.55
C ASN A 165 -6.37 2.21 -22.03
N SER A 166 -5.48 1.36 -21.54
CA SER A 166 -5.38 1.05 -20.10
C SER A 166 -4.90 2.22 -19.25
N TYR A 167 -4.33 3.26 -19.86
CA TYR A 167 -3.83 4.45 -19.16
C TYR A 167 -4.86 5.58 -19.05
N TYR A 168 -5.97 5.53 -19.79
CA TYR A 168 -6.86 6.67 -19.91
C TYR A 168 -8.25 6.39 -19.34
N CYS A 169 -8.77 7.38 -18.61
CA CYS A 169 -10.14 7.38 -18.15
C CYS A 169 -11.10 7.57 -19.33
N LYS A 170 -12.01 6.62 -19.55
CA LYS A 170 -12.99 6.70 -20.66
C LYS A 170 -13.95 7.89 -20.53
N GLU A 171 -14.21 8.33 -19.30
CA GLU A 171 -15.13 9.42 -19.02
C GLU A 171 -14.51 10.79 -19.32
N CYS A 172 -13.34 11.08 -18.74
CA CYS A 172 -12.72 12.42 -18.84
C CYS A 172 -11.48 12.48 -19.72
N GLY A 173 -10.95 11.37 -20.21
CA GLY A 173 -9.75 11.33 -21.06
C GLY A 173 -8.44 11.71 -20.35
N GLU A 174 -8.44 11.85 -19.02
CA GLU A 174 -7.22 12.00 -18.24
C GLU A 174 -6.52 10.66 -18.01
N ILE A 175 -5.21 10.72 -17.77
CA ILE A 175 -4.40 9.56 -17.44
C ILE A 175 -4.78 9.09 -16.03
N TYR A 176 -4.94 7.77 -15.82
CA TYR A 176 -5.07 7.21 -14.47
C TYR A 176 -3.78 7.44 -13.71
N MET A 177 -3.88 7.99 -12.49
CA MET A 177 -2.71 8.09 -11.61
C MET A 177 -2.24 6.70 -11.15
N GLU A 178 -3.14 5.72 -11.15
CA GLU A 178 -2.81 4.32 -10.90
C GLU A 178 -3.53 3.40 -11.89
N ARG A 179 -2.74 2.73 -12.72
CA ARG A 179 -3.25 1.92 -13.85
C ARG A 179 -4.07 0.71 -13.40
N TRP A 180 -3.66 0.04 -12.33
CA TRP A 180 -4.30 -1.22 -11.90
C TRP A 180 -5.68 -1.01 -11.28
N SER A 181 -5.88 0.10 -10.57
CA SER A 181 -7.15 0.43 -9.92
C SER A 181 -8.13 1.10 -10.89
N LYS A 182 -7.69 1.53 -12.08
CA LYS A 182 -8.46 2.36 -13.03
C LYS A 182 -9.15 3.55 -12.33
N TRP A 183 -8.52 4.05 -11.27
CA TRP A 183 -9.07 5.09 -10.44
C TRP A 183 -8.70 6.45 -11.04
N CYS A 184 -9.72 7.24 -11.40
CA CYS A 184 -9.54 8.57 -11.95
C CYS A 184 -10.03 9.61 -10.94
N ARG A 185 -9.09 10.26 -10.23
CA ARG A 185 -9.38 11.27 -9.21
C ARG A 185 -10.47 12.27 -9.59
N LEU A 186 -10.36 12.90 -10.76
CA LEU A 186 -11.35 13.90 -11.20
C LEU A 186 -12.75 13.30 -11.38
N CYS A 187 -12.85 12.14 -12.03
CA CYS A 187 -14.14 11.50 -12.23
C CYS A 187 -14.74 11.02 -10.91
N GLN A 188 -13.89 10.52 -10.01
CA GLN A 188 -14.32 9.99 -8.75
C GLN A 188 -14.80 11.11 -7.83
N ILE A 189 -13.98 12.13 -7.56
CA ILE A 189 -14.36 13.27 -6.72
C ILE A 189 -15.62 13.97 -7.26
N ASN A 190 -15.73 14.18 -8.57
CA ASN A 190 -16.88 14.90 -9.15
C ASN A 190 -18.17 14.08 -9.16
N ASN A 191 -18.11 12.75 -9.11
CA ASN A 191 -19.28 11.87 -9.12
C ASN A 191 -19.73 11.45 -7.71
N LEU A 192 -19.11 11.95 -6.64
CA LEU A 192 -19.49 11.66 -5.26
C LEU A 192 -20.83 12.33 -4.92
N GLU A 193 -21.91 11.54 -4.89
CA GLU A 193 -23.20 11.97 -4.35
C GLU A 193 -23.20 11.88 -2.82
N LEU A 194 -22.66 12.91 -2.17
CA LEU A 194 -22.55 13.00 -0.71
C LEU A 194 -23.60 13.93 -0.12
N ASN A 195 -23.89 13.73 1.17
CA ASN A 195 -24.78 14.62 1.90
C ASN A 195 -24.15 16.00 2.03
N HIS A 196 -24.98 17.04 2.00
CA HIS A 196 -24.56 18.42 2.30
C HIS A 196 -24.90 18.76 3.74
N SER A 197 -24.03 19.56 4.38
CA SER A 197 -24.28 20.02 5.75
C SER A 197 -25.32 21.14 5.82
N GLY A 198 -25.53 21.86 4.70
CA GLY A 198 -26.31 23.10 4.68
C GLY A 198 -25.54 24.30 5.25
N ASN A 199 -24.29 24.12 5.69
CA ASN A 199 -23.40 25.19 6.11
C ASN A 199 -22.25 25.35 5.10
N LYS A 200 -22.24 26.51 4.42
CA LYS A 200 -21.25 26.82 3.39
C LYS A 200 -19.80 26.61 3.82
N LYS A 201 -19.42 26.98 5.05
CA LYS A 201 -18.04 26.84 5.53
C LYS A 201 -17.64 25.37 5.75
N ILE A 202 -18.58 24.54 6.20
CA ILE A 202 -18.35 23.10 6.39
C ILE A 202 -18.24 22.42 5.03
N ASP A 203 -19.14 22.75 4.11
CA ASP A 203 -19.14 22.20 2.75
C ASP A 203 -17.86 22.59 1.99
N GLU A 204 -17.39 23.84 2.11
CA GLU A 204 -16.11 24.30 1.56
C GLU A 204 -14.92 23.55 2.16
N PHE A 205 -14.91 23.31 3.48
CA PHE A 205 -13.87 22.51 4.13
C PHE A 205 -13.85 21.06 3.62
N ILE A 206 -15.03 20.42 3.51
CA ILE A 206 -15.14 19.06 3.00
C ILE A 206 -14.58 18.98 1.57
N GLN A 207 -14.94 19.93 0.71
CA GLN A 207 -14.39 20.03 -0.64
C GLN A 207 -12.86 20.24 -0.63
N GLU A 208 -12.34 21.11 0.22
CA GLU A 208 -10.89 21.31 0.39
C GLU A 208 -10.19 19.99 0.76
N MET A 209 -10.77 19.19 1.65
CA MET A 209 -10.20 17.90 2.06
C MET A 209 -10.29 16.86 0.93
N GLN A 210 -11.41 16.79 0.22
CA GLN A 210 -11.57 15.89 -0.94
C GLN A 210 -10.60 16.21 -2.07
N LEU A 211 -10.29 17.49 -2.28
CA LEU A 211 -9.27 17.92 -3.24
C LEU A 211 -7.85 17.52 -2.83
N LYS A 212 -7.59 17.03 -1.62
CA LYS A 212 -6.28 16.51 -1.19
C LYS A 212 -6.10 15.00 -1.44
N ILE A 213 -7.16 14.31 -1.87
CA ILE A 213 -7.10 12.88 -2.20
C ILE A 213 -6.18 12.67 -3.40
N GLU A 214 -5.20 11.79 -3.27
CA GLU A 214 -4.20 11.51 -4.30
C GLU A 214 -4.29 10.08 -4.84
N ILE A 215 -4.77 9.14 -4.03
CA ILE A 215 -4.87 7.71 -4.36
C ILE A 215 -6.24 7.16 -3.98
N TYR A 216 -6.59 5.96 -4.46
CA TYR A 216 -7.93 5.39 -4.23
C TYR A 216 -8.20 5.00 -2.76
N ASP A 217 -7.13 4.74 -1.99
CA ASP A 217 -7.18 4.35 -0.57
C ASP A 217 -7.24 5.55 0.39
N ASP A 218 -7.12 6.79 -0.11
CA ASP A 218 -7.31 7.98 0.70
C ASP A 218 -8.79 8.10 1.14
N ILE A 219 -8.99 8.54 2.38
CA ILE A 219 -10.30 8.70 3.01
C ILE A 219 -11.05 9.85 2.35
N ILE A 220 -12.28 9.57 1.93
CA ILE A 220 -13.23 10.60 1.53
C ILE A 220 -13.84 11.22 2.79
N VAL A 221 -13.40 12.44 3.11
CA VAL A 221 -14.03 13.26 4.14
C VAL A 221 -15.43 13.66 3.67
N GLU A 222 -16.44 13.48 4.50
CA GLU A 222 -17.83 13.80 4.15
C GLU A 222 -18.64 14.38 5.31
N TRP A 223 -19.84 14.89 4.99
CA TRP A 223 -20.84 15.19 6.00
C TRP A 223 -21.58 13.91 6.39
N ILE A 224 -21.58 13.60 7.68
CA ILE A 224 -22.18 12.38 8.22
C ILE A 224 -23.43 12.77 9.02
N PRO A 225 -24.65 12.44 8.57
CA PRO A 225 -25.87 12.72 9.33
C PRO A 225 -25.82 12.07 10.71
N TYR A 226 -26.18 12.82 11.76
CA TYR A 226 -26.03 12.34 13.15
C TYR A 226 -26.81 11.05 13.47
N ASN A 227 -27.92 10.81 12.77
CA ASN A 227 -28.73 9.59 12.91
C ASN A 227 -28.01 8.30 12.45
N GLN A 228 -26.84 8.43 11.83
CA GLN A 228 -25.97 7.33 11.41
C GLN A 228 -25.18 6.70 12.57
N PHE A 229 -25.14 7.32 13.74
CA PHE A 229 -24.40 6.81 14.90
C PHE A 229 -25.30 5.99 15.83
N ASN A 230 -24.89 4.77 16.14
CA ASN A 230 -25.52 3.92 17.14
C ASN A 230 -24.94 4.16 18.54
N ASN A 231 -25.77 3.99 19.57
CA ASN A 231 -25.35 3.87 20.96
C ASN A 231 -24.41 4.99 21.44
N VAL A 232 -24.78 6.25 21.22
CA VAL A 232 -24.03 7.40 21.77
C VAL A 232 -24.14 7.38 23.31
N LYS A 233 -23.31 6.56 23.97
CA LYS A 233 -23.15 6.60 25.42
C LYS A 233 -22.36 7.86 25.77
N LYS A 234 -22.79 8.50 26.86
CA LYS A 234 -22.32 9.76 27.44
C LYS A 234 -20.86 10.08 27.09
N ILE A 235 -20.61 11.28 26.57
CA ILE A 235 -19.29 11.78 26.19
C ILE A 235 -18.29 11.54 27.33
N GLY A 236 -17.16 10.89 27.02
CA GLY A 236 -16.12 10.55 27.97
C GLY A 236 -15.47 11.80 28.59
N LYS A 237 -14.61 11.58 29.61
CA LYS A 237 -14.01 12.65 30.43
C LYS A 237 -13.27 13.76 29.64
N ASN A 238 -12.93 13.54 28.37
CA ASN A 238 -12.14 14.46 27.53
C ASN A 238 -12.88 14.99 26.28
N GLY A 239 -14.21 14.86 26.18
CA GLY A 239 -14.95 15.35 25.00
C GLY A 239 -15.00 14.38 23.81
N PHE A 240 -14.48 13.16 23.99
CA PHE A 240 -14.49 12.07 23.01
C PHE A 240 -15.52 11.00 23.39
N THR A 241 -16.16 10.37 22.38
CA THR A 241 -16.99 9.17 22.58
C THR A 241 -16.88 8.23 21.38
N THR A 242 -16.71 6.93 21.62
CA THR A 242 -16.66 5.92 20.57
C THR A 242 -18.06 5.41 20.25
N VAL A 243 -18.39 5.37 18.96
CA VAL A 243 -19.70 4.99 18.44
C VAL A 243 -19.55 4.11 17.20
N ILE A 244 -20.64 3.45 16.79
CA ILE A 244 -20.70 2.71 15.53
C ILE A 244 -21.37 3.58 14.47
N TRP A 245 -20.66 3.86 13.38
CA TRP A 245 -21.21 4.46 12.17
C TRP A 245 -21.86 3.38 11.30
N LYS A 246 -23.21 3.41 11.22
CA LYS A 246 -24.03 2.39 10.53
C LYS A 246 -23.61 2.14 9.09
N ASN A 247 -23.61 3.19 8.27
CA ASN A 247 -23.24 3.08 6.86
C ASN A 247 -21.71 3.01 6.67
N GLY A 248 -20.95 3.62 7.58
CA GLY A 248 -19.49 3.67 7.53
C GLY A 248 -18.91 4.42 6.32
N PRO A 249 -17.57 4.45 6.20
CA PRO A 249 -16.89 5.22 5.17
C PRO A 249 -17.09 4.62 3.78
N LEU A 250 -16.87 5.44 2.76
CA LEU A 250 -16.70 4.97 1.39
C LEU A 250 -15.28 4.45 1.21
N GLU A 251 -15.15 3.22 0.71
CA GLU A 251 -13.89 2.61 0.33
C GLU A 251 -13.96 2.20 -1.14
N TYR A 252 -12.85 2.37 -1.87
CA TYR A 252 -12.81 2.04 -3.28
C TYR A 252 -12.61 0.54 -3.48
N ASN A 253 -13.53 -0.09 -4.20
CA ASN A 253 -13.40 -1.48 -4.61
C ASN A 253 -12.56 -1.54 -5.88
N ASN A 254 -11.35 -2.09 -5.79
CA ASN A 254 -10.43 -2.28 -6.92
C ASN A 254 -10.47 -3.71 -7.50
N ASN A 255 -11.45 -4.53 -7.10
CA ASN A 255 -11.59 -5.88 -7.65
C ASN A 255 -12.03 -5.83 -9.11
N LYS A 256 -11.49 -6.73 -9.94
CA LYS A 256 -11.57 -6.74 -11.42
C LYS A 256 -13.00 -6.69 -12.00
N GLU A 257 -14.03 -6.98 -11.20
CA GLU A 257 -15.42 -7.02 -11.63
C GLU A 257 -16.13 -5.65 -11.56
N LYS A 258 -15.73 -4.76 -10.65
CA LYS A 258 -16.39 -3.45 -10.47
C LYS A 258 -15.48 -2.44 -9.77
N PHE A 259 -15.22 -1.33 -10.46
CA PHE A 259 -14.42 -0.20 -9.98
C PHE A 259 -15.32 0.92 -9.48
N ASN A 260 -15.65 0.91 -8.19
CA ASN A 260 -16.57 1.88 -7.58
C ASN A 260 -16.33 2.03 -6.08
N TYR A 261 -16.79 3.13 -5.51
CA TYR A 261 -16.88 3.28 -4.07
C TYR A 261 -18.04 2.48 -3.50
N GLU A 262 -17.79 1.83 -2.36
CA GLU A 262 -18.77 1.07 -1.60
C GLU A 262 -18.67 1.44 -0.12
N ARG A 263 -19.82 1.46 0.56
CA ARG A 263 -19.91 1.73 1.99
C ARG A 263 -19.40 0.52 2.76
N LYS A 264 -18.48 0.71 3.73
CA LYS A 264 -18.12 -0.31 4.71
C LYS A 264 -18.94 -0.15 6.00
N PRO A 265 -20.06 -0.87 6.16
CA PRO A 265 -20.97 -0.64 7.27
C PRO A 265 -20.34 -0.97 8.63
N ASN A 266 -20.95 -0.43 9.67
CA ASN A 266 -20.63 -0.70 11.08
C ASN A 266 -19.20 -0.35 11.51
N LYS A 267 -18.59 0.66 10.89
CA LYS A 267 -17.27 1.16 11.30
C LYS A 267 -17.34 1.78 12.69
N LYS A 268 -16.46 1.34 13.60
CA LYS A 268 -16.24 2.02 14.88
C LYS A 268 -15.48 3.32 14.63
N VAL A 269 -15.98 4.43 15.17
CA VAL A 269 -15.39 5.76 15.03
C VAL A 269 -15.47 6.52 16.35
N THR A 270 -14.64 7.54 16.51
CA THR A 270 -14.63 8.41 17.68
C THR A 270 -15.18 9.78 17.32
N LEU A 271 -16.17 10.24 18.07
CA LEU A 271 -16.74 11.57 17.99
C LEU A 271 -15.95 12.51 18.90
N LYS A 272 -15.43 13.60 18.36
CA LYS A 272 -14.84 14.69 19.14
C LYS A 272 -15.75 15.91 19.09
N CYS A 273 -16.30 16.29 20.26
CA CYS A 273 -17.16 17.46 20.40
C CYS A 273 -16.35 18.64 20.96
N LEU A 274 -16.42 19.79 20.31
CA LEU A 274 -15.93 21.06 20.87
C LEU A 274 -17.12 21.86 21.39
N ASN A 275 -17.21 22.03 22.71
CA ASN A 275 -18.31 22.78 23.33
C ASN A 275 -18.38 24.22 22.78
N ASN A 276 -19.59 24.70 22.45
CA ASN A 276 -19.84 26.02 21.82
C ASN A 276 -19.28 26.19 20.40
N SER A 277 -19.08 25.10 19.67
CA SER A 277 -18.51 25.11 18.30
C SER A 277 -19.24 26.01 17.30
N GLN A 278 -20.54 26.28 17.51
CA GLN A 278 -21.31 27.21 16.67
C GLN A 278 -20.71 28.62 16.61
N ASN A 279 -20.10 29.09 17.71
CA ASN A 279 -19.45 30.40 17.77
C ASN A 279 -17.99 30.37 17.28
N VAL A 280 -17.46 29.18 16.97
CA VAL A 280 -16.02 28.97 16.74
C VAL A 280 -15.74 27.93 15.63
N ILE A 281 -16.58 27.91 14.59
CA ILE A 281 -16.45 26.98 13.44
C ILE A 281 -15.03 26.99 12.88
N SER A 282 -14.37 28.16 12.80
CA SER A 282 -13.00 28.27 12.31
C SER A 282 -11.99 27.46 13.13
N ASN A 283 -12.12 27.42 14.46
CA ASN A 283 -11.19 26.66 15.29
C ASN A 283 -11.41 25.16 15.13
N LEU A 284 -12.67 24.73 15.05
CA LEU A 284 -13.01 23.34 14.76
C LEU A 284 -12.43 22.89 13.41
N LEU A 285 -12.57 23.71 12.36
CA LEU A 285 -12.03 23.39 11.05
C LEU A 285 -10.49 23.38 11.04
N ASN A 286 -9.84 24.34 11.72
CA ASN A 286 -8.38 24.35 11.85
C ASN A 286 -7.86 23.10 12.55
N GLU A 287 -8.55 22.65 13.58
CA GLU A 287 -8.24 21.39 14.27
C GLU A 287 -8.50 20.18 13.36
N ALA A 288 -9.63 20.17 12.65
CA ALA A 288 -9.98 19.10 11.71
C ALA A 288 -8.92 18.93 10.60
N LYS A 289 -8.28 20.02 10.16
CA LYS A 289 -7.20 20.02 9.15
C LYS A 289 -5.91 19.33 9.62
N ALA A 290 -5.71 19.16 10.93
CA ALA A 290 -4.52 18.52 11.48
C ALA A 290 -4.56 16.99 11.37
N TYR A 291 -5.73 16.41 11.10
CA TYR A 291 -5.91 14.97 10.96
C TYR A 291 -5.63 14.50 9.52
N SER A 292 -5.13 13.28 9.39
CA SER A 292 -4.76 12.70 8.10
C SER A 292 -5.99 12.15 7.38
N ILE A 293 -5.95 12.22 6.04
CA ILE A 293 -6.87 11.49 5.17
C ILE A 293 -6.18 10.30 4.49
N LYS A 294 -4.89 10.09 4.76
CA LYS A 294 -4.13 9.06 4.06
C LYS A 294 -4.59 7.67 4.45
N GLY A 295 -4.58 6.78 3.45
CA GLY A 295 -4.87 5.36 3.62
C GLY A 295 -3.97 4.70 4.67
N PRO A 296 -4.39 3.55 5.22
CA PRO A 296 -3.71 2.91 6.34
C PRO A 296 -2.27 2.48 6.07
N GLU A 297 -1.87 2.32 4.80
CA GLU A 297 -0.53 1.86 4.39
C GLU A 297 0.56 2.94 4.42
N TYR A 298 0.19 4.23 4.50
CA TYR A 298 1.15 5.34 4.29
C TYR A 298 1.41 6.22 5.50
N ASP A 299 0.54 6.17 6.52
CA ASP A 299 0.61 7.05 7.69
C ASP A 299 0.08 6.32 8.94
N TYR A 300 1.01 5.90 9.79
CA TYR A 300 0.77 5.00 10.93
C TYR A 300 0.65 5.72 12.29
N ASP A 301 0.96 7.01 12.33
CA ASP A 301 1.11 7.76 13.58
C ASP A 301 0.10 8.91 13.71
N ILE A 302 -0.57 9.29 12.61
CA ILE A 302 -1.53 10.39 12.61
C ILE A 302 -2.98 9.85 12.61
N PRO A 303 -3.83 10.28 13.57
CA PRO A 303 -5.24 9.91 13.57
C PRO A 303 -5.96 10.42 12.32
N ARG A 304 -6.99 9.68 11.91
CA ARG A 304 -7.66 9.90 10.63
C ARG A 304 -8.97 10.66 10.81
N ILE A 305 -9.30 11.51 9.85
CA ILE A 305 -10.61 12.19 9.79
C ILE A 305 -11.50 11.53 8.75
N TYR A 306 -12.69 11.13 9.18
CA TYR A 306 -13.74 10.59 8.30
C TYR A 306 -14.75 11.64 7.86
N GLY A 307 -14.96 12.67 8.67
CA GLY A 307 -16.01 13.63 8.36
C GLY A 307 -16.35 14.58 9.49
N ILE A 308 -17.40 15.35 9.25
CA ILE A 308 -18.02 16.23 10.23
C ILE A 308 -19.49 15.85 10.36
N SER A 309 -20.02 15.98 11.58
CA SER A 309 -21.44 15.87 11.87
C SER A 309 -21.90 17.05 12.73
N GLN A 310 -23.19 17.12 13.03
CA GLN A 310 -23.75 18.08 13.98
C GLN A 310 -24.75 17.39 14.89
N ASN A 311 -24.61 17.61 16.19
CA ASN A 311 -25.59 17.16 17.16
C ASN A 311 -26.93 17.91 16.93
N PRO A 312 -28.05 17.22 16.69
CA PRO A 312 -29.33 17.87 16.41
C PRO A 312 -29.89 18.63 17.62
N ASP A 313 -29.54 18.23 18.85
CA ASP A 313 -30.07 18.80 20.09
C ASP A 313 -29.25 20.03 20.52
N THR A 314 -27.92 19.88 20.62
CA THR A 314 -27.05 20.98 21.06
C THR A 314 -26.66 21.93 19.94
N LYS A 315 -26.85 21.50 18.68
CA LYS A 315 -26.32 22.13 17.47
C LYS A 315 -24.80 22.16 17.39
N ASP A 316 -24.06 21.55 18.29
CA ASP A 316 -22.60 21.52 18.18
C ASP A 316 -22.13 20.66 17.01
N TYR A 317 -21.11 21.14 16.30
CA TYR A 317 -20.38 20.37 15.29
C TYR A 317 -19.45 19.35 15.98
N ILE A 318 -19.30 18.21 15.32
CA ILE A 318 -18.57 17.05 15.81
C ILE A 318 -17.60 16.60 14.72
N ILE A 319 -16.34 16.40 15.08
CA ILE A 319 -15.35 15.79 14.19
C ILE A 319 -15.42 14.27 14.35
N ILE A 320 -15.46 13.55 13.24
CA ILE A 320 -15.54 12.08 13.19
C ILE A 320 -14.16 11.53 12.88
N LEU A 321 -13.59 10.78 13.81
CA LEU A 321 -12.19 10.37 13.81
C LEU A 321 -12.00 8.85 13.86
N GLY A 322 -10.89 8.39 13.32
CA GLY A 322 -10.33 7.05 13.50
C GLY A 322 -8.97 7.10 14.20
N GLY A 323 -8.50 5.95 14.69
CA GLY A 323 -7.18 5.85 15.34
C GLY A 323 -7.18 6.07 16.84
N PHE A 324 -8.32 5.89 17.52
CA PHE A 324 -8.46 6.05 18.96
C PHE A 324 -8.88 4.73 19.61
N CYS A 325 -8.32 4.47 20.80
CA CYS A 325 -8.63 3.29 21.59
C CYS A 325 -10.01 3.39 22.25
N GLU A 326 -10.82 2.35 22.10
CA GLU A 326 -12.16 2.28 22.69
C GLU A 326 -12.16 2.16 24.22
N ASN A 327 -11.07 1.64 24.80
CA ASN A 327 -10.97 1.40 26.25
C ASN A 327 -10.59 2.66 27.03
N CYS A 328 -9.65 3.47 26.51
CA CYS A 328 -9.18 4.67 27.19
C CYS A 328 -9.53 6.00 26.49
N GLY A 329 -9.92 5.98 25.23
CA GLY A 329 -10.20 7.18 24.44
C GLY A 329 -8.96 7.95 23.96
N GLU A 330 -7.76 7.44 24.22
CA GLU A 330 -6.49 7.99 23.73
C GLU A 330 -6.20 7.51 22.30
N ILE A 331 -5.31 8.21 21.60
CA ILE A 331 -4.80 7.78 20.29
C ILE A 331 -4.10 6.42 20.46
N PHE A 332 -4.26 5.52 19.48
CA PHE A 332 -3.50 4.28 19.48
C PHE A 332 -1.99 4.56 19.45
N THR A 333 -1.23 3.78 20.22
CA THR A 333 0.24 3.85 20.17
C THR A 333 0.76 3.46 18.80
N ASN A 334 0.08 2.52 18.14
CA ASN A 334 0.29 2.20 16.74
C ASN A 334 -1.08 2.10 16.05
N ILE A 335 -1.37 3.03 15.13
CA ILE A 335 -2.70 3.15 14.52
C ILE A 335 -2.94 2.02 13.50
N TYR A 336 -1.90 1.56 12.81
CA TYR A 336 -1.99 0.46 11.84
C TYR A 336 -2.55 -0.80 12.50
N TYR A 337 -1.92 -1.21 13.60
CA TYR A 337 -2.32 -2.39 14.35
C TYR A 337 -3.53 -2.13 15.25
N GLN A 338 -3.99 -0.88 15.39
CA GLN A 338 -4.99 -0.47 16.37
C GLN A 338 -4.57 -0.84 17.80
N TRP A 339 -3.28 -0.71 18.08
CA TRP A 339 -2.69 -1.14 19.35
C TRP A 339 -2.58 0.01 20.34
N CYS A 340 -3.05 -0.21 21.57
CA CYS A 340 -3.00 0.77 22.65
C CYS A 340 -2.09 0.27 23.79
N LYS A 341 -0.83 0.70 23.81
CA LYS A 341 0.13 0.33 24.86
C LYS A 341 -0.39 0.57 26.28
N PRO A 342 -1.05 1.70 26.60
CA PRO A 342 -1.63 1.87 27.93
C PRO A 342 -2.66 0.82 28.33
N CYS A 343 -3.53 0.41 27.42
CA CYS A 343 -4.58 -0.56 27.71
C CYS A 343 -4.08 -2.00 27.71
N ASP A 344 -3.06 -2.29 26.91
CA ASP A 344 -2.59 -3.65 26.67
C ASP A 344 -1.37 -4.03 27.54
N LEU A 345 -0.45 -3.10 27.77
CA LEU A 345 0.75 -3.32 28.61
C LEU A 345 0.62 -2.67 29.99
N ILE A 346 0.38 -1.37 30.05
CA ILE A 346 0.52 -0.61 31.30
C ILE A 346 -0.51 -1.06 32.36
N GLN A 347 -1.74 -1.38 31.94
CA GLN A 347 -2.75 -1.93 32.84
C GLN A 347 -2.39 -3.31 33.40
N ASN A 348 -1.48 -4.05 32.76
CA ASN A 348 -1.05 -5.38 33.16
C ASN A 348 0.23 -5.40 34.01
N PHE A 349 0.85 -4.25 34.31
CA PHE A 349 2.07 -4.18 35.12
C PHE A 349 1.96 -4.90 36.47
N ALA A 350 0.78 -4.87 37.10
CA ALA A 350 0.53 -5.56 38.37
C ALA A 350 0.64 -7.10 38.27
N ASN A 351 0.48 -7.67 37.08
CA ASN A 351 0.53 -9.12 36.85
C ASN A 351 1.96 -9.64 36.67
N TRP A 352 2.95 -8.76 36.43
CA TRP A 352 4.34 -9.12 36.14
C TRP A 352 5.32 -8.74 37.25
N THR A 353 4.86 -8.73 38.50
CA THR A 353 5.74 -8.43 39.64
C THR A 353 6.58 -9.64 40.05
N SER A 354 7.88 -9.41 40.20
CA SER A 354 8.85 -10.35 40.75
C SER A 354 8.93 -10.31 42.28
N GLY A 355 8.31 -9.30 42.89
CA GLY A 355 8.52 -8.94 44.31
C GLY A 355 9.87 -8.25 44.57
N ASN A 356 10.64 -7.92 43.53
CA ASN A 356 11.87 -7.13 43.60
C ASN A 356 11.70 -5.83 42.81
N GLU A 357 11.68 -4.70 43.52
CA GLU A 357 11.44 -3.37 42.96
C GLU A 357 12.36 -3.05 41.77
N LYS A 358 13.66 -3.36 41.86
CA LYS A 358 14.62 -3.07 40.77
C LYS A 358 14.36 -3.86 39.49
N ILE A 359 13.92 -5.11 39.62
CA ILE A 359 13.59 -5.96 38.47
C ILE A 359 12.27 -5.50 37.86
N ASP A 360 11.29 -5.17 38.70
CA ASP A 360 9.98 -4.71 38.25
C ASP A 360 10.09 -3.36 37.52
N GLU A 361 10.87 -2.41 38.06
CA GLU A 361 11.19 -1.13 37.40
C GLU A 361 11.87 -1.36 36.05
N PHE A 362 12.85 -2.26 36.00
CA PHE A 362 13.56 -2.57 34.76
C PHE A 362 12.66 -3.20 33.69
N ILE A 363 11.80 -4.15 34.06
CA ILE A 363 10.82 -4.75 33.15
C ILE A 363 9.89 -3.66 32.62
N GLN A 364 9.36 -2.79 33.49
CA GLN A 364 8.50 -1.67 33.08
C GLN A 364 9.23 -0.70 32.14
N GLU A 365 10.49 -0.34 32.42
CA GLU A 365 11.31 0.51 31.55
C GLU A 365 11.44 -0.08 30.14
N MET A 366 11.62 -1.40 30.01
CA MET A 366 11.69 -2.05 28.70
C MET A 366 10.34 -2.09 28.01
N GLN A 367 9.26 -2.41 28.73
CA GLN A 367 7.90 -2.41 28.18
C GLN A 367 7.44 -1.02 27.70
N LEU A 368 7.85 0.04 28.40
CA LEU A 368 7.54 1.43 28.02
C LEU A 368 8.22 1.87 26.72
N LYS A 369 9.37 1.30 26.38
CA LYS A 369 10.10 1.55 25.12
C LYS A 369 9.48 0.88 23.90
N ILE A 370 8.50 -0.01 24.08
CA ILE A 370 7.84 -0.69 22.95
C ILE A 370 6.94 0.32 22.21
N GLU A 371 7.14 0.42 20.90
CA GLU A 371 6.37 1.28 19.99
C GLU A 371 5.58 0.47 18.93
N ASN A 372 5.97 -0.79 18.71
CA ASN A 372 5.29 -1.72 17.80
C ASN A 372 4.82 -2.96 18.58
N PRO A 373 3.54 -3.37 18.49
CA PRO A 373 3.05 -4.59 19.16
C PRO A 373 3.72 -5.88 18.68
N GLU A 374 4.37 -5.89 17.53
CA GLU A 374 5.12 -7.06 17.06
C GLU A 374 6.40 -7.31 17.85
N TYR A 375 6.87 -6.28 18.57
CA TYR A 375 8.03 -6.42 19.41
C TYR A 375 7.71 -7.24 20.65
N ARG A 376 8.70 -8.03 21.04
CA ARG A 376 8.57 -8.92 22.18
C ARG A 376 8.41 -8.13 23.46
N ILE A 377 7.45 -8.56 24.27
CA ILE A 377 7.24 -8.05 25.62
C ILE A 377 8.12 -8.84 26.57
N VAL A 378 9.09 -8.15 27.17
CA VAL A 378 9.83 -8.72 28.30
C VAL A 378 8.94 -8.68 29.53
N GLU A 379 8.87 -9.78 30.27
CA GLU A 379 8.07 -9.88 31.49
C GLU A 379 8.74 -10.71 32.58
N TRP A 380 8.13 -10.69 33.77
CA TRP A 380 8.47 -11.63 34.82
C TRP A 380 7.76 -12.97 34.57
N ILE A 381 8.52 -14.06 34.59
CA ILE A 381 8.01 -15.40 34.34
C ILE A 381 8.16 -16.24 35.62
N PRO A 382 7.06 -16.64 36.28
CA PRO A 382 7.12 -17.53 37.43
C PRO A 382 7.86 -18.84 37.09
N TYR A 383 8.77 -19.29 37.96
CA TYR A 383 9.64 -20.42 37.63
C TYR A 383 8.88 -21.75 37.44
N ASP A 384 7.73 -21.90 38.08
CA ASP A 384 6.84 -23.04 37.94
C ASP A 384 6.18 -23.11 36.54
N GLN A 385 6.39 -22.11 35.68
CA GLN A 385 5.98 -22.11 34.28
C GLN A 385 6.88 -22.94 33.37
N PHE A 386 8.07 -23.34 33.84
CA PHE A 386 9.01 -24.13 33.05
C PHE A 386 8.90 -25.62 33.33
N ASN A 387 8.71 -26.40 32.27
CA ASN A 387 8.71 -27.86 32.27
C ASN A 387 9.89 -28.39 31.45
N ILE A 388 10.27 -29.66 31.70
CA ILE A 388 11.30 -30.37 30.92
C ILE A 388 12.62 -29.57 30.86
N ILE A 389 13.18 -29.27 32.03
CA ILE A 389 14.42 -28.50 32.14
C ILE A 389 15.61 -29.44 31.92
N LYS A 390 16.36 -29.24 30.83
CA LYS A 390 17.54 -30.03 30.45
C LYS A 390 18.78 -29.13 30.38
N GLU A 391 19.83 -29.47 31.12
CA GLU A 391 21.11 -28.75 31.03
C GLU A 391 21.72 -28.97 29.64
N ILE A 392 22.10 -27.88 28.97
CA ILE A 392 22.71 -27.89 27.64
C ILE A 392 24.15 -27.36 27.65
N CYS A 393 24.49 -26.50 28.61
CA CYS A 393 25.84 -25.98 28.75
C CYS A 393 26.10 -25.56 30.20
N LYS A 394 27.34 -25.80 30.66
CA LYS A 394 27.85 -25.30 31.93
C LYS A 394 29.30 -24.90 31.74
N ASP A 395 29.59 -23.63 31.97
CA ASP A 395 30.95 -23.12 32.05
C ASP A 395 31.18 -22.38 33.37
N ASN A 396 32.33 -21.71 33.49
CA ASN A 396 32.69 -20.99 34.71
C ASN A 396 31.84 -19.73 34.94
N PHE A 397 31.15 -19.21 33.93
CA PHE A 397 30.43 -17.93 33.97
C PHE A 397 28.91 -18.12 34.02
N ALA A 398 28.36 -19.08 33.28
CA ALA A 398 26.93 -19.32 33.17
C ALA A 398 26.56 -20.81 33.06
N ARG A 399 25.32 -21.10 33.42
CA ARG A 399 24.65 -22.38 33.18
C ARG A 399 23.44 -22.14 32.28
N MET A 400 23.31 -22.94 31.22
CA MET A 400 22.20 -22.85 30.28
C MET A 400 21.38 -24.12 30.29
N TYR A 401 20.05 -23.96 30.31
CA TYR A 401 19.09 -25.04 30.25
C TYR A 401 18.11 -24.82 29.10
N LEU A 402 17.74 -25.89 28.42
CA LEU A 402 16.57 -25.90 27.53
C LEU A 402 15.34 -26.21 28.37
N ALA A 403 14.24 -25.49 28.15
CA ALA A 403 12.98 -25.72 28.85
C ALA A 403 11.76 -25.44 27.96
N ILE A 404 10.61 -25.99 28.32
CA ILE A 404 9.31 -25.64 27.74
C ILE A 404 8.60 -24.68 28.69
N TRP A 405 8.29 -23.48 28.20
CA TRP A 405 7.44 -22.52 28.88
C TRP A 405 5.96 -22.83 28.60
N LYS A 406 5.21 -23.26 29.63
CA LYS A 406 3.81 -23.70 29.54
C LYS A 406 2.90 -22.62 28.96
N ASP A 407 2.84 -21.45 29.59
CA ASP A 407 1.99 -20.35 29.13
C ASP A 407 2.57 -19.69 27.86
N GLY A 408 3.89 -19.68 27.73
CA GLY A 408 4.60 -19.12 26.59
C GLY A 408 4.48 -17.59 26.46
N PRO A 409 5.13 -17.00 25.45
CA PRO A 409 5.19 -15.55 25.29
C PRO A 409 3.84 -14.97 24.88
N LEU A 410 3.69 -13.67 25.16
CA LEU A 410 2.65 -12.86 24.55
C LEU A 410 3.09 -12.50 23.12
N GLU A 411 2.27 -12.86 22.14
CA GLU A 411 2.44 -12.46 20.74
C GLU A 411 1.18 -11.70 20.28
N TYR A 412 1.36 -10.68 19.45
CA TYR A 412 0.25 -9.87 18.98
C TYR A 412 -0.64 -10.63 18.01
N ASN A 413 -1.95 -10.65 18.28
CA ASN A 413 -2.91 -11.26 17.37
C ASN A 413 -3.41 -10.23 16.34
N TYR A 414 -3.03 -10.42 15.08
CA TYR A 414 -3.42 -9.58 13.95
C TYR A 414 -4.86 -9.74 13.48
N ASN A 415 -5.64 -10.65 14.08
CA ASN A 415 -7.04 -10.82 13.73
C ASN A 415 -7.84 -9.54 14.05
N GLU A 416 -8.54 -9.01 13.04
CA GLU A 416 -9.30 -7.76 13.07
C GLU A 416 -10.32 -7.68 14.21
N GLU A 417 -10.77 -8.81 14.75
CA GLU A 417 -11.73 -8.83 15.85
C GLU A 417 -11.09 -8.68 17.23
N LYS A 418 -9.77 -8.89 17.36
CA LYS A 418 -9.12 -9.10 18.66
C LYS A 418 -8.04 -8.08 19.02
N HIS A 419 -7.23 -7.61 18.06
CA HIS A 419 -6.20 -6.55 18.24
C HIS A 419 -5.56 -6.48 19.64
N LYS A 420 -5.03 -7.61 20.12
CA LYS A 420 -4.48 -7.77 21.48
C LYS A 420 -3.42 -8.85 21.53
N HIS A 421 -2.57 -8.80 22.55
CA HIS A 421 -1.63 -9.89 22.80
C HIS A 421 -2.34 -11.14 23.34
N GLU A 422 -1.95 -12.30 22.82
CA GLU A 422 -2.40 -13.61 23.29
C GLU A 422 -1.19 -14.51 23.59
N ARG A 423 -1.35 -15.39 24.60
CA ARG A 423 -0.31 -16.34 25.01
C ARG A 423 -0.11 -17.41 23.94
N GLN A 424 1.14 -17.69 23.60
CA GLN A 424 1.53 -18.78 22.70
C GLN A 424 2.12 -19.96 23.49
N PRO A 425 1.28 -20.91 23.95
CA PRO A 425 1.69 -21.91 24.92
C PRO A 425 2.74 -22.89 24.40
N ASN A 426 3.42 -23.54 25.35
CA ASN A 426 4.43 -24.59 25.11
C ASN A 426 5.61 -24.13 24.22
N LYS A 427 6.10 -22.92 24.46
CA LYS A 427 7.25 -22.38 23.74
C LYS A 427 8.54 -22.96 24.30
N GLU A 428 9.43 -23.42 23.42
CA GLU A 428 10.79 -23.81 23.81
C GLU A 428 11.65 -22.56 24.05
N VAL A 429 12.37 -22.54 25.17
CA VAL A 429 13.17 -21.40 25.63
C VAL A 429 14.51 -21.86 26.21
N ILE A 430 15.48 -20.95 26.21
CA ILE A 430 16.77 -21.13 26.88
C ILE A 430 16.75 -20.37 28.21
N LEU A 431 17.04 -21.05 29.30
CA LEU A 431 17.19 -20.48 30.64
C LEU A 431 18.68 -20.28 30.92
N LYS A 432 19.15 -19.03 30.94
CA LYS A 432 20.53 -18.67 31.26
C LYS A 432 20.62 -18.23 32.72
N CYS A 433 21.38 -18.96 33.53
CA CYS A 433 21.67 -18.67 34.93
C CYS A 433 23.09 -18.14 35.05
N LEU A 434 23.28 -16.96 35.64
CA LEU A 434 24.60 -16.41 35.93
C LEU A 434 25.09 -16.92 37.29
N ASN A 435 26.33 -17.41 37.34
CA ASN A 435 26.93 -17.90 38.58
C ASN A 435 27.10 -16.72 39.58
N ASN A 436 26.73 -16.90 40.86
CA ASN A 436 26.77 -15.91 41.97
C ASN A 436 25.71 -14.77 41.95
N SER A 437 24.50 -14.99 41.42
CA SER A 437 23.50 -13.94 41.17
C SER A 437 22.92 -13.17 42.39
N GLN A 438 23.18 -13.57 43.63
CA GLN A 438 22.63 -12.90 44.83
C GLN A 438 23.25 -11.52 45.13
N SER A 439 24.42 -11.16 44.55
CA SER A 439 24.99 -9.80 44.61
C SER A 439 24.93 -9.04 43.27
N VAL A 440 24.16 -9.52 42.29
CA VAL A 440 24.39 -9.26 40.86
C VAL A 440 23.09 -8.90 40.09
N ILE A 441 22.10 -8.28 40.74
CA ILE A 441 20.95 -7.74 39.98
C ILE A 441 21.45 -6.76 38.93
N ASN A 442 22.41 -5.89 39.27
CA ASN A 442 22.95 -4.92 38.32
C ASN A 442 23.68 -5.59 37.13
N ASP A 443 24.47 -6.64 37.33
CA ASP A 443 25.16 -7.26 36.18
C ASP A 443 24.18 -8.09 35.34
N LEU A 444 23.16 -8.72 35.93
CA LEU A 444 22.05 -9.33 35.20
C LEU A 444 21.35 -8.28 34.32
N LEU A 445 20.99 -7.12 34.89
CA LEU A 445 20.32 -6.05 34.17
C LEU A 445 21.22 -5.44 33.08
N ASN A 446 22.52 -5.28 33.35
CA ASN A 446 23.49 -4.82 32.35
C ASN A 446 23.66 -5.83 31.22
N GLU A 447 23.63 -7.12 31.52
CA GLU A 447 23.67 -8.16 30.50
C GLU A 447 22.42 -8.14 29.64
N VAL A 448 21.23 -8.03 30.24
CA VAL A 448 19.97 -7.87 29.50
C VAL A 448 19.99 -6.60 28.64
N LYS A 449 20.57 -5.49 29.14
CA LYS A 449 20.76 -4.24 28.38
C LYS A 449 21.80 -4.35 27.25
N GLY A 450 22.73 -5.30 27.34
CA GLY A 450 23.81 -5.50 26.37
C GLY A 450 23.37 -6.28 25.13
N TYR A 451 22.16 -6.83 25.13
CA TYR A 451 21.54 -7.34 23.92
C TYR A 451 21.07 -6.15 23.07
N ASP A 452 21.72 -5.95 21.92
CA ASP A 452 21.46 -4.84 20.99
C ASP A 452 20.01 -4.83 20.46
N ASP A 453 19.33 -5.98 20.54
CA ASP A 453 17.93 -6.15 20.19
C ASP A 453 17.13 -6.76 21.36
N ILE A 454 16.01 -6.13 21.72
CA ILE A 454 14.98 -6.67 22.62
C ILE A 454 14.33 -7.96 22.02
N THR A 455 14.75 -8.37 20.82
CA THR A 455 14.23 -9.50 20.04
C THR A 455 14.77 -10.87 20.48
N GLU A 456 15.67 -10.95 21.45
CA GLU A 456 16.25 -12.23 21.94
C GLU A 456 15.73 -12.70 23.30
N ILE A 457 15.07 -11.82 24.08
CA ILE A 457 14.77 -12.07 25.49
C ILE A 457 13.25 -12.12 25.72
N TYR A 458 12.77 -13.21 26.31
CA TYR A 458 11.38 -13.33 26.76
C TYR A 458 11.15 -12.73 28.14
N GLY A 459 12.15 -12.83 29.02
CA GLY A 459 12.09 -12.12 30.29
C GLY A 459 12.98 -12.67 31.37
N ILE A 460 12.58 -12.46 32.62
CA ILE A 460 13.37 -12.78 33.80
C ILE A 460 12.56 -13.72 34.69
N SER A 461 13.25 -14.68 35.31
CA SER A 461 12.68 -15.58 36.31
C SER A 461 13.62 -15.71 37.51
N LYS A 462 13.17 -16.41 38.55
CA LYS A 462 13.99 -16.77 39.71
C LYS A 462 13.72 -18.18 40.15
N ASN A 463 14.77 -18.99 40.21
CA ASN A 463 14.68 -20.34 40.74
C ASN A 463 14.39 -20.30 42.25
N PRO A 464 13.27 -20.85 42.74
CA PRO A 464 12.93 -20.81 44.17
C PRO A 464 13.85 -21.68 45.02
N ASN A 465 14.49 -22.70 44.44
CA ASN A 465 15.37 -23.62 45.16
C ASN A 465 16.78 -23.05 45.35
N THR A 466 17.32 -22.37 44.33
CA THR A 466 18.68 -21.80 44.38
C THR A 466 18.70 -20.31 44.67
N ASN A 467 17.54 -19.64 44.61
CA ASN A 467 17.39 -18.18 44.64
C ASN A 467 18.14 -17.43 43.52
N GLU A 468 18.53 -18.14 42.46
CA GLU A 468 19.26 -17.56 41.34
C GLU A 468 18.29 -16.94 40.34
N TYR A 469 18.63 -15.75 39.84
CA TYR A 469 17.92 -15.11 38.74
C TYR A 469 18.32 -15.75 37.39
N ILE A 470 17.34 -15.80 36.49
CA ILE A 470 17.42 -16.47 35.21
C ILE A 470 16.99 -15.51 34.13
N ILE A 471 17.78 -15.39 33.06
CA ILE A 471 17.38 -14.75 31.82
C ILE A 471 16.74 -15.81 30.93
N VAL A 472 15.54 -15.53 30.44
CA VAL A 472 14.78 -16.41 29.56
C VAL A 472 14.96 -15.90 28.13
N LEU A 473 15.65 -16.68 27.32
CA LEU A 473 16.06 -16.36 25.96
C LEU A 473 15.28 -17.17 24.94
N ILE A 474 15.26 -16.69 23.70
CA ILE A 474 14.71 -17.42 22.56
C ILE A 474 15.46 -18.75 22.36
N GLY A 475 14.73 -19.84 22.10
CA GLY A 475 15.32 -21.10 21.65
C GLY A 475 15.74 -20.98 20.20
N VAL A 476 16.97 -20.53 19.92
CA VAL A 476 17.55 -20.68 18.58
C VAL A 476 18.30 -21.99 18.51
N ASN A 477 17.99 -22.82 17.51
CA ASN A 477 18.88 -23.88 17.06
C ASN A 477 20.16 -23.26 16.48
N HIS A 478 21.05 -22.78 17.33
CA HIS A 478 22.46 -22.67 16.95
C HIS A 478 23.01 -24.09 16.95
N VAL A 479 22.92 -24.73 15.78
CA VAL A 479 23.88 -25.76 15.38
C VAL A 479 25.24 -25.08 15.41
N ILE A 480 26.01 -25.30 16.47
CA ILE A 480 27.44 -25.01 16.53
C ILE A 480 28.19 -26.23 16.00
#